data_AF-A0A2B7YFC7-F1
#
_entry.id   AF-A0A2B7YFC7-F1
#
_cell.length_a   1.000
_cell.length_b   1.000
_cell.length_c   1.000
_cell.angle_alpha   90.00
_cell.angle_beta   90.00
_cell.angle_gamma   90.00
#
_symmetry.space_group_name_H-M   'P 1'
#
loop_
_entity.id
_entity.type
_entity.pdbx_description
1 polymer ?
#
loop_
_entity_poly.entity_id
_entity_poly.type
_entity_poly.pdbx_seq_one_letter_code
_entity_poly.pdbx_strand_id
1 'polypeptide(L)'
;MSDWILAGIGLTLFITGFNVGQDYKFQRGIFGRKKQYKYYMSCVYTAYKIIGHTSRIVIFNSEMTTKLLENFIQEEIEKLKEKFKTEDIAFGVIDFKEIKD
;
A
#
# COMPACT_ATOMS: atom_id res chain seq x y z
N MET A 1 7.75 21.18 7.67
CA MET A 1 7.49 20.44 8.93
C MET A 1 6.04 19.91 8.92
N SER A 2 5.68 19.18 7.86
CA SER A 2 4.32 18.69 7.56
C SER A 2 4.35 17.22 7.13
N ASP A 3 5.40 16.84 6.40
CA ASP A 3 5.49 15.53 5.74
C ASP A 3 5.78 14.39 6.72
N TRP A 4 6.53 14.68 7.80
CA TRP A 4 6.80 13.71 8.87
C TRP A 4 5.58 13.42 9.75
N ILE A 5 4.69 14.39 9.93
CA ILE A 5 3.47 14.20 10.71
C ILE A 5 2.46 13.37 9.91
N LEU A 6 2.33 13.64 8.60
CA LEU A 6 1.44 12.87 7.72
C LEU A 6 1.91 11.43 7.54
N ALA A 7 3.22 11.21 7.36
CA ALA A 7 3.82 9.87 7.32
C ALA A 7 3.64 9.13 8.66
N GLY A 8 3.78 9.83 9.80
CA GLY A 8 3.55 9.27 11.13
C GLY A 8 2.09 8.86 11.39
N ILE A 9 1.12 9.64 10.89
CA ILE A 9 -0.32 9.33 11.00
C ILE A 9 -0.67 8.12 10.13
N GLY A 10 -0.13 8.04 8.91
CA GLY A 10 -0.32 6.87 8.03
C GLY A 10 0.22 5.57 8.64
N LEU A 11 1.42 5.63 9.23
CA LEU A 11 2.05 4.46 9.86
C LEU A 11 1.31 3.99 11.12
N THR A 12 0.79 4.92 11.94
CA THR A 12 0.07 4.58 13.19
C THR A 12 -1.30 3.98 12.92
N LEU A 13 -2.09 4.55 12.01
CA LEU A 13 -3.36 3.95 11.58
C LEU A 13 -3.17 2.56 10.97
N PHE A 14 -2.04 2.35 10.28
CA PHE A 14 -1.69 1.07 9.68
C PHE A 14 -1.37 -0.01 10.74
N ILE A 15 -0.55 0.28 11.75
CA ILE A 15 -0.19 -0.68 12.81
C ILE A 15 -1.43 -1.14 13.59
N THR A 16 -2.35 -0.21 13.92
CA THR A 16 -3.56 -0.55 14.68
C THR A 16 -4.55 -1.38 13.85
N GLY A 17 -4.72 -1.09 12.56
CA GLY A 17 -5.57 -1.90 11.67
C GLY A 17 -5.01 -3.31 11.42
N PHE A 18 -3.68 -3.46 11.42
CA PHE A 18 -2.99 -4.71 11.13
C PHE A 18 -3.15 -5.76 12.23
N ASN A 19 -3.06 -5.36 13.50
CA ASN A 19 -3.21 -6.28 14.65
C ASN A 19 -4.62 -6.88 14.74
N VAL A 20 -5.65 -6.15 14.31
CA VAL A 20 -7.05 -6.65 14.32
C VAL A 20 -7.31 -7.66 13.19
N GLY A 21 -6.60 -7.55 12.07
CA GLY A 21 -6.77 -8.44 10.91
C GLY A 21 -6.09 -9.81 11.04
N GLN A 22 -4.91 -9.87 11.68
CA GLN A 22 -4.17 -11.12 11.86
C GLN A 22 -4.90 -12.13 12.77
N ASP A 23 -5.53 -11.66 13.85
CA ASP A 23 -6.24 -12.52 14.80
C ASP A 23 -7.44 -13.24 14.16
N TYR A 24 -8.05 -12.64 13.14
CA TYR A 24 -9.21 -13.22 12.45
C TYR A 24 -8.83 -14.33 11.46
N LYS A 25 -7.56 -14.41 11.01
CA LYS A 25 -7.14 -15.37 9.96
C LYS A 25 -6.58 -16.69 10.46
N PHE A 26 -6.08 -16.75 11.69
CA PHE A 26 -5.58 -18.00 12.26
C PHE A 26 -6.67 -19.09 12.32
N GLN A 27 -7.96 -18.72 12.37
CA GLN A 27 -9.08 -19.65 12.40
C GLN A 27 -9.43 -20.34 11.06
N ARG A 28 -8.87 -19.95 9.90
CA ARG A 28 -9.31 -20.47 8.56
C ARG A 28 -8.36 -21.45 7.85
N GLY A 29 -7.32 -21.93 8.52
CA GLY A 29 -6.12 -22.53 7.91
C GLY A 29 -6.17 -23.95 7.28
N ILE A 30 -7.28 -24.51 6.78
CA ILE A 30 -7.30 -25.96 6.41
C ILE A 30 -7.66 -26.32 4.94
N PHE A 31 -8.08 -25.43 4.04
CA PHE A 31 -8.56 -25.88 2.69
C PHE A 31 -8.00 -25.13 1.45
N GLY A 32 -6.95 -25.70 0.85
CA GLY A 32 -7.00 -26.18 -0.56
C GLY A 32 -6.87 -25.25 -1.76
N ARG A 33 -6.89 -23.91 -1.65
CA ARG A 33 -6.51 -23.00 -2.77
C ARG A 33 -5.62 -21.88 -2.23
N LYS A 34 -4.49 -21.59 -2.89
CA LYS A 34 -3.71 -20.38 -2.58
C LYS A 34 -4.59 -19.18 -2.86
N LYS A 35 -5.24 -18.65 -1.82
CA LYS A 35 -6.15 -17.51 -1.92
C LYS A 35 -5.36 -16.32 -2.45
N GLN A 36 -5.70 -15.85 -3.64
CA GLN A 36 -5.22 -14.57 -4.12
C GLN A 36 -6.03 -13.47 -3.44
N TYR A 37 -5.35 -12.43 -2.99
CA TYR A 37 -5.95 -11.30 -2.33
C TYR A 37 -5.84 -10.10 -3.26
N LYS A 38 -6.99 -9.59 -3.71
CA LYS A 38 -7.06 -8.41 -4.58
C LYS A 38 -7.30 -7.19 -3.71
N TYR A 39 -6.56 -6.12 -3.94
CA TYR A 39 -6.74 -4.85 -3.24
C TYR A 39 -6.88 -3.72 -4.25
N TYR A 40 -7.91 -2.90 -4.06
CA TYR A 40 -7.94 -1.56 -4.63
C TYR A 40 -7.02 -0.67 -3.79
N MET A 41 -6.08 0.01 -4.42
CA MET A 41 -5.17 0.94 -3.77
C MET A 41 -5.35 2.32 -4.37
N SER A 42 -5.67 3.31 -3.52
CA SER A 42 -5.69 4.72 -3.86
C SER A 42 -4.40 5.36 -3.37
N CYS A 43 -3.65 5.95 -4.29
CA CYS A 43 -2.32 6.47 -4.04
C CYS A 43 -2.21 7.92 -4.47
N VAL A 44 -1.32 8.65 -3.80
CA VAL A 44 -0.92 10.00 -4.16
C VAL A 44 0.59 10.02 -4.33
N TYR A 45 1.05 10.82 -5.28
CA TYR A 45 2.46 11.09 -5.45
C TYR A 45 2.71 12.56 -5.70
N THR A 46 3.92 13.00 -5.40
CA THR A 46 4.39 14.35 -5.74
C THR A 46 5.62 14.21 -6.63
N ALA A 47 5.61 14.88 -7.78
CA ALA A 47 6.76 15.01 -8.67
C ALA A 47 6.83 16.45 -9.15
N TYR A 48 8.01 17.08 -9.11
CA TYR A 48 8.19 18.49 -9.49
C TYR A 48 7.23 19.47 -8.76
N LYS A 49 6.91 19.19 -7.48
CA LYS A 49 5.92 19.93 -6.68
C LYS A 49 4.48 19.86 -7.22
N ILE A 50 4.20 18.98 -8.19
CA ILE A 50 2.86 18.68 -8.70
C ILE A 50 2.36 17.43 -7.99
N ILE A 51 1.16 17.50 -7.43
CA ILE A 51 0.48 16.38 -6.79
C ILE A 51 -0.30 15.61 -7.86
N GLY A 52 -0.04 14.31 -7.97
CA GLY A 52 -0.78 13.38 -8.80
C GLY A 52 -1.56 12.39 -7.94
N HIS A 53 -2.78 12.05 -8.37
CA HIS A 53 -3.57 10.98 -7.79
C HIS A 53 -3.60 9.80 -8.76
N THR A 54 -3.50 8.59 -8.23
CA THR A 54 -3.59 7.36 -9.03
C THR A 54 -4.29 6.28 -8.23
N SER A 55 -4.92 5.34 -8.91
CA SER A 55 -5.50 4.18 -8.25
C SER A 55 -5.26 2.93 -9.07
N ARG A 56 -5.03 1.81 -8.38
CA ARG A 56 -4.70 0.54 -9.02
C ARG A 56 -5.24 -0.64 -8.24
N ILE A 57 -5.63 -1.68 -8.97
CA ILE A 57 -5.91 -2.98 -8.39
C ILE A 57 -4.62 -3.79 -8.38
N VAL A 58 -4.23 -4.28 -7.20
CA VAL A 58 -3.02 -5.08 -6.98
C VAL A 58 -3.42 -6.45 -6.44
N ILE A 59 -2.77 -7.50 -6.93
CA ILE A 59 -3.05 -8.88 -6.58
C ILE A 59 -1.85 -9.45 -5.81
N PHE A 60 -2.09 -9.93 -4.61
CA PHE A 60 -1.07 -10.57 -3.77
C PHE A 60 -1.39 -12.03 -3.51
N ASN A 61 -0.34 -12.84 -3.30
CA ASN A 61 -0.45 -14.26 -2.95
C ASN A 61 -0.73 -14.50 -1.45
N SER A 62 -0.77 -13.43 -0.66
CA SER A 62 -1.08 -13.44 0.76
C SER A 62 -1.90 -12.21 1.13
N GLU A 63 -2.34 -12.11 2.38
CA GLU A 63 -2.89 -10.85 2.89
C GLU A 63 -1.90 -9.71 2.69
N MET A 64 -2.42 -8.49 2.60
CA MET A 64 -1.60 -7.29 2.72
C MET A 64 -0.73 -7.42 3.98
N THR A 65 0.56 -7.17 3.85
CA THR A 65 1.51 -7.09 4.96
C THR A 65 2.30 -5.81 4.83
N THR A 66 2.88 -5.31 5.93
CA THR A 66 3.75 -4.12 5.89
C THR A 66 4.83 -4.26 4.83
N LYS A 67 5.49 -5.44 4.76
CA LYS A 67 6.54 -5.71 3.78
C LYS A 67 6.04 -5.65 2.33
N LEU A 68 4.86 -6.21 2.06
CA LEU A 68 4.28 -6.14 0.71
C LEU A 68 3.90 -4.72 0.32
N LEU A 69 3.40 -3.93 1.28
CA LEU A 69 3.07 -2.53 1.07
C LEU A 69 4.33 -1.68 0.85
N GLU A 70 5.38 -1.89 1.65
CA GLU A 70 6.69 -1.23 1.49
C GLU A 70 7.31 -1.55 0.13
N ASN A 71 7.33 -2.82 -0.27
CA ASN A 71 7.82 -3.24 -1.58
C ASN A 71 7.00 -2.58 -2.71
N PHE A 72 5.67 -2.56 -2.59
CA PHE A 72 4.80 -1.90 -3.56
C PHE A 72 5.09 -0.39 -3.67
N ILE A 73 5.25 0.30 -2.54
CA ILE A 73 5.59 1.73 -2.50
C ILE A 73 6.95 1.96 -3.17
N GLN A 74 7.96 1.14 -2.86
CA GLN A 74 9.29 1.26 -3.47
C GLN A 74 9.25 1.07 -4.99
N GLU A 75 8.57 0.02 -5.46
CA GLU A 75 8.41 -0.24 -6.90
C GLU A 75 7.70 0.93 -7.61
N GLU A 76 6.68 1.52 -7.00
CA GLU A 76 5.97 2.66 -7.60
C GLU A 76 6.83 3.93 -7.57
N ILE A 77 7.62 4.18 -6.53
CA ILE A 77 8.60 5.27 -6.50
C ILE A 77 9.60 5.11 -7.64
N GLU A 78 10.19 3.92 -7.83
CA GLU A 78 11.17 3.67 -8.89
C GLU A 78 10.58 3.91 -10.28
N LYS A 79 9.36 3.40 -10.55
CA LYS A 79 8.65 3.65 -11.81
C LYS A 79 8.39 5.14 -12.05
N LEU A 80 8.01 5.87 -11.01
CA LEU A 80 7.78 7.31 -11.10
C LEU A 80 9.11 8.06 -11.36
N LYS A 81 10.22 7.63 -10.74
CA LYS A 81 11.55 8.23 -10.93
C LYS A 81 12.00 8.07 -12.37
N GLU A 82 11.82 6.88 -12.92
CA GLU A 82 12.10 6.59 -14.33
C GLU A 82 11.20 7.41 -15.27
N LYS A 83 9.88 7.44 -15.01
CA LYS A 83 8.89 8.14 -15.83
C LYS A 83 9.13 9.65 -15.88
N PHE A 84 9.38 10.26 -14.72
CA PHE A 84 9.55 11.71 -14.60
C PHE A 84 11.00 12.15 -14.72
N LYS A 85 11.97 11.23 -14.74
CA LYS A 85 13.42 11.53 -14.77
C LYS A 85 13.85 12.47 -13.64
N THR A 86 13.34 12.22 -12.43
CA THR A 86 13.64 12.99 -11.23
C THR A 86 13.77 12.06 -10.03
N GLU A 87 14.66 12.39 -9.10
CA GLU A 87 14.79 11.69 -7.82
C GLU A 87 13.85 12.24 -6.74
N ASP A 88 13.36 13.48 -6.92
CA ASP A 88 12.47 14.18 -6.00
C ASP A 88 11.02 13.71 -6.18
N ILE A 89 10.76 12.52 -5.63
CA ILE A 89 9.45 11.86 -5.66
C ILE A 89 9.05 11.43 -4.26
N ALA A 90 7.87 11.88 -3.85
CA ALA A 90 7.17 11.35 -2.69
C ALA A 90 5.99 10.50 -3.17
N PHE A 91 5.77 9.35 -2.55
CA PHE A 91 4.64 8.47 -2.85
C PHE A 91 4.01 8.00 -1.55
N GLY A 92 2.68 7.94 -1.52
CA GLY A 92 1.91 7.47 -0.38
C GLY A 92 0.65 6.74 -0.82
N VAL A 93 0.30 5.70 -0.07
CA VAL A 93 -1.00 5.03 -0.19
C VAL A 93 -1.96 5.72 0.77
N ILE A 94 -3.04 6.28 0.23
CA ILE A 94 -4.06 7.00 1.01
C ILE A 94 -5.06 6.00 1.61
N ASP A 95 -5.49 5.03 0.80
CA ASP A 95 -6.46 4.03 1.18
C ASP A 95 -6.20 2.73 0.43
N PHE A 96 -6.53 1.61 1.06
CA PHE A 96 -6.53 0.30 0.40
C PHE A 96 -7.71 -0.54 0.89
N LYS A 97 -8.38 -1.21 -0.05
CA LYS A 97 -9.57 -2.00 0.22
C LYS A 97 -9.45 -3.39 -0.41
N GLU A 98 -9.62 -4.44 0.39
CA GLU A 98 -9.72 -5.81 -0.14
C GLU A 98 -10.98 -5.91 -1.02
N ILE A 99 -10.80 -6.33 -2.26
CA ILE A 99 -11.87 -6.68 -3.18
C ILE A 99 -12.13 -8.16 -3.00
N LYS A 100 -13.29 -8.48 -2.40
CA LYS A 100 -13.77 -9.86 -2.33
C LYS A 100 -14.42 -10.19 -3.67
N ASP A 101 -14.00 -11.30 -4.27
CA ASP A 101 -14.72 -11.92 -5.38
C ASP A 101 -16.12 -12.39 -4.92
#